data_AF-A0A7W1V8I9-F1
#
_entry.id   AF-A0A7W1V8I9-F1
#
_cell.length_a   1.000
_cell.length_b   1.000
_cell.length_c   1.000
_cell.angle_alpha   90.00
_cell.angle_beta   90.00
_cell.angle_gamma   90.00
#
_symmetry.space_group_name_H-M   'P 1'
#
loop_
_entity.id
_entity.type
_entity.pdbx_description
1 polymer ?
#
loop_
_entity_poly.entity_id
_entity_poly.type
_entity_poly.pdbx_seq_one_letter_code
_entity_poly.pdbx_strand_id
1 'polypeptide(L)'
;MSKGKFDIKVLVLISHFSILIFFCFLSIVVAQNDDEIINVDSSVIVLNATITDVNGKPITGLKQTQFKVFEDGQEQKVDFFEAEKTPFAAVILIDTSGSMEGSVSMARSAAINFLDGLRADDMTAIYNFDSRIALVQDFSNSRDVSEKVFDLKAAGMTILNDAIYKAALELSKRSEKRKAIIVLSDGADTKSGRSADKALKAAIAANSTIYTIDMSSINMGGKDRFQSQAALKNFAEKSGGIFVPAPGGVAMREAFKNIVEELGVQYTLGYQPTNVKKDGKWRAIEIRVAKPNLTIRTRKGYHAAKK
;
A
#
# COMPACT_ATOMS: atom_id res chain seq x y z
N MET A 1 102.45 45.81 -20.45
CA MET A 1 103.23 45.41 -19.25
C MET A 1 102.19 45.17 -18.16
N SER A 2 101.93 43.98 -17.61
CA SER A 2 102.77 42.83 -17.26
C SER A 2 101.94 41.53 -17.31
N LYS A 3 102.46 40.54 -18.08
CA LYS A 3 102.58 39.08 -17.85
C LYS A 3 101.45 38.38 -17.07
N GLY A 4 100.85 37.28 -17.52
CA GLY A 4 101.29 36.08 -18.25
C GLY A 4 100.64 34.88 -17.51
N LYS A 5 100.06 33.84 -18.11
CA LYS A 5 100.58 32.70 -18.90
C LYS A 5 99.33 31.84 -19.24
N PHE A 6 99.14 31.32 -20.46
CA PHE A 6 99.53 29.95 -20.90
C PHE A 6 99.04 28.85 -19.92
N ASP A 7 98.36 27.75 -20.28
CA ASP A 7 97.95 27.16 -21.56
C ASP A 7 97.21 25.82 -21.27
N ILE A 8 96.58 25.23 -22.29
CA ILE A 8 96.55 23.76 -22.59
C ILE A 8 95.60 22.77 -21.83
N LYS A 9 94.66 22.21 -22.63
CA LYS A 9 94.25 20.78 -22.81
C LYS A 9 93.60 20.01 -21.62
N VAL A 10 92.79 18.96 -21.74
CA VAL A 10 92.14 18.14 -22.79
C VAL A 10 91.14 17.22 -22.05
N LEU A 11 89.96 17.02 -22.63
CA LEU A 11 89.15 15.79 -22.75
C LEU A 11 89.12 14.75 -21.59
N VAL A 12 87.92 14.47 -21.04
CA VAL A 12 87.47 13.10 -20.68
C VAL A 12 85.95 12.97 -20.88
N LEU A 13 85.55 11.99 -21.70
CA LEU A 13 84.19 11.47 -21.92
C LEU A 13 83.77 10.52 -20.78
N ILE A 14 82.47 10.12 -20.76
CA ILE A 14 81.80 8.98 -20.06
C ILE A 14 80.83 9.48 -18.97
N SER A 15 79.58 9.02 -18.77
CA SER A 15 78.53 8.32 -19.53
C SER A 15 77.31 8.15 -18.59
N HIS A 16 76.11 7.91 -19.16
CA HIS A 16 74.90 7.29 -18.57
C HIS A 16 73.89 8.10 -17.71
N PHE A 17 72.72 8.35 -18.34
CA PHE A 17 71.37 7.92 -17.93
C PHE A 17 70.72 8.51 -16.65
N SER A 18 69.67 9.35 -16.82
CA SER A 18 68.45 9.40 -15.97
C SER A 18 67.36 10.36 -16.52
N ILE A 19 66.42 9.78 -17.28
CA ILE A 19 64.94 9.81 -17.16
C ILE A 19 64.18 11.04 -16.58
N LEU A 20 63.17 11.50 -17.36
CA LEU A 20 61.86 12.16 -17.04
C LEU A 20 61.90 13.63 -16.53
N ILE A 21 61.01 14.58 -16.92
CA ILE A 21 59.60 14.57 -17.34
C ILE A 21 59.33 15.73 -18.30
N PHE A 22 58.68 15.45 -19.44
CA PHE A 22 58.16 16.42 -20.40
C PHE A 22 56.66 16.62 -20.11
N PHE A 23 56.28 17.76 -19.53
CA PHE A 23 54.86 18.11 -19.31
C PHE A 23 54.27 18.66 -20.61
N CYS A 24 53.75 17.75 -21.46
CA CYS A 24 52.94 18.10 -22.61
C CYS A 24 51.50 18.33 -22.11
N PHE A 25 51.03 19.58 -22.12
CA PHE A 25 49.63 19.90 -21.91
C PHE A 25 48.82 19.37 -23.10
N LEU A 26 48.33 18.15 -22.99
CA LEU A 26 47.33 17.57 -23.89
C LEU A 26 45.96 18.04 -23.38
N SER A 27 45.34 18.97 -24.11
CA SER A 27 43.93 19.32 -23.89
C SER A 27 43.06 18.10 -24.20
N ILE A 28 42.68 17.37 -23.15
CA ILE A 28 41.65 16.33 -23.24
C ILE A 28 40.33 17.07 -23.45
N VAL A 29 39.82 17.03 -24.68
CA VAL A 29 38.40 17.25 -24.95
C VAL A 29 37.66 16.11 -24.29
N VAL A 30 37.13 16.35 -23.09
CA VAL A 30 36.18 15.45 -22.45
C VAL A 30 34.93 15.50 -23.30
N ALA A 31 34.61 14.38 -23.95
CA ALA A 31 33.33 14.19 -24.60
C ALA A 31 32.24 14.48 -23.57
N GLN A 32 31.39 15.48 -23.87
CA GLN A 32 30.11 15.63 -23.19
C GLN A 32 29.32 14.37 -23.51
N ASN A 33 29.35 13.39 -22.60
CA ASN A 33 28.20 12.52 -22.46
C ASN A 33 27.07 13.48 -22.05
N ASP A 34 26.09 13.63 -22.94
CA ASP A 34 24.79 14.14 -22.57
C ASP A 34 24.35 13.29 -21.38
N ASP A 35 24.48 13.85 -20.17
CA ASP A 35 23.68 13.43 -19.04
C ASP A 35 22.24 13.65 -19.53
N GLU A 36 21.65 12.60 -20.07
CA GLU A 36 20.22 12.48 -20.22
C GLU A 36 19.70 12.73 -18.81
N ILE A 37 19.26 13.96 -18.55
CA ILE A 37 18.50 14.28 -17.36
C ILE A 37 17.22 13.48 -17.56
N ILE A 38 17.25 12.24 -17.08
CA ILE A 38 16.09 11.38 -16.91
C ILE A 38 15.25 12.10 -15.87
N ASN A 39 14.47 13.06 -16.36
CA ASN A 39 13.49 13.77 -15.58
C ASN A 39 12.27 12.84 -15.46
N VAL A 40 12.46 11.71 -14.77
CA VAL A 40 11.40 10.74 -14.51
C VAL A 40 10.64 11.20 -13.28
N ASP A 41 9.84 12.24 -13.50
CA ASP A 41 8.65 12.53 -12.69
C ASP A 41 7.53 11.55 -13.11
N SER A 42 7.84 10.24 -13.17
CA SER A 42 6.86 9.18 -13.34
C SER A 42 6.65 8.52 -11.97
N SER A 43 5.47 8.80 -11.40
CA SER A 43 5.04 8.14 -10.18
C SER A 43 4.81 6.66 -10.50
N VAL A 44 5.62 5.77 -9.94
CA VAL A 44 5.41 4.32 -10.00
C VAL A 44 4.04 4.00 -9.40
N ILE A 45 3.22 3.26 -10.15
CA ILE A 45 1.93 2.78 -9.68
C ILE A 45 2.13 1.39 -9.06
N VAL A 46 1.87 1.29 -7.76
CA VAL A 46 1.94 0.03 -7.01
C VAL A 46 0.54 -0.57 -6.89
N LEU A 47 0.40 -1.84 -7.23
CA LEU A 47 -0.82 -2.65 -7.17
C LEU A 47 -0.61 -3.84 -6.24
N ASN A 48 -1.46 -3.97 -5.21
CA ASN A 48 -1.58 -5.20 -4.44
C ASN A 48 -2.67 -6.08 -5.07
N ALA A 49 -2.32 -7.33 -5.38
CA ALA A 49 -3.21 -8.28 -6.03
C ALA A 49 -3.32 -9.55 -5.18
N THR A 50 -4.57 -9.90 -4.85
CA THR A 50 -4.91 -11.20 -4.26
C THR A 50 -5.33 -12.14 -5.37
N ILE A 51 -4.73 -13.33 -5.42
CA ILE A 51 -5.10 -14.40 -6.35
C ILE A 51 -5.61 -15.59 -5.56
N THR A 52 -6.82 -16.05 -5.84
CA THR A 52 -7.40 -17.24 -5.19
C THR A 52 -7.89 -18.26 -6.20
N ASP A 53 -8.03 -19.51 -5.76
CA ASP A 53 -8.81 -20.50 -6.49
C ASP A 53 -10.32 -20.24 -6.34
N VAL A 54 -11.12 -21.13 -6.93
CA VAL A 54 -12.58 -21.13 -6.87
C VAL A 54 -13.14 -21.32 -5.46
N ASN A 55 -12.36 -21.87 -4.54
CA ASN A 55 -12.73 -22.08 -3.13
C ASN A 55 -12.29 -20.90 -2.24
N GLY A 56 -11.70 -19.85 -2.82
CA GLY A 56 -11.20 -18.69 -2.08
C GLY A 56 -9.85 -18.90 -1.42
N LYS A 57 -9.17 -20.03 -1.66
CA LYS A 57 -7.84 -20.29 -1.10
C LYS A 57 -6.79 -19.48 -1.87
N PRO A 58 -5.88 -18.76 -1.19
CA PRO A 58 -4.82 -18.02 -1.86
C PRO A 58 -3.89 -18.92 -2.68
N ILE A 59 -3.55 -18.46 -3.89
CA ILE A 59 -2.63 -19.14 -4.80
C ILE A 59 -1.29 -18.41 -4.75
N THR A 60 -0.29 -19.12 -4.25
CA THR A 60 1.10 -18.69 -4.07
C THR A 60 2.00 -19.20 -5.20
N GLY A 61 3.24 -18.70 -5.28
CA GLY A 61 4.26 -19.17 -6.22
C GLY A 61 4.08 -18.77 -7.69
N LEU A 62 3.17 -17.84 -8.02
CA LEU A 62 3.05 -17.31 -9.37
C LEU A 62 4.26 -16.42 -9.70
N LYS A 63 4.75 -16.51 -10.94
CA LYS A 63 5.87 -15.70 -11.43
C LYS A 63 5.37 -14.44 -12.12
N GLN A 64 6.16 -13.38 -12.09
CA GLN A 64 5.87 -12.11 -12.80
C GLN A 64 5.45 -12.31 -14.25
N THR A 65 6.09 -13.24 -14.98
CA THR A 65 5.81 -13.53 -16.40
C THR A 65 4.40 -14.05 -16.67
N GLN A 66 3.67 -14.46 -15.63
CA GLN A 66 2.30 -14.93 -15.72
C GLN A 66 1.28 -13.80 -15.54
N PHE A 67 1.72 -12.60 -15.16
CA PHE A 67 0.87 -11.44 -14.95
C PHE A 67 0.91 -10.51 -16.15
N LYS A 68 -0.26 -9.99 -16.51
CA LYS A 68 -0.43 -8.85 -17.40
C LYS A 68 -1.22 -7.78 -16.69
N VAL A 69 -0.70 -6.55 -16.71
CA VAL A 69 -1.36 -5.37 -16.13
C VAL A 69 -1.84 -4.50 -17.27
N PHE A 70 -3.08 -4.02 -17.20
CA PHE A 70 -3.65 -3.10 -18.16
C PHE A 70 -4.13 -1.84 -17.45
N GLU A 71 -3.81 -0.69 -18.04
CA GLU A 71 -4.34 0.63 -17.66
C GLU A 71 -5.21 1.13 -18.82
N ASP A 72 -6.50 1.36 -18.57
CA ASP A 72 -7.48 1.77 -19.60
C ASP A 72 -7.46 0.85 -20.85
N GLY A 73 -7.22 -0.45 -20.64
CA GLY A 73 -7.11 -1.46 -21.68
C GLY A 73 -5.75 -1.54 -22.39
N GLN A 74 -4.81 -0.65 -22.08
CA GLN A 74 -3.44 -0.67 -22.61
C GLN A 74 -2.52 -1.47 -21.69
N GLU A 75 -1.83 -2.49 -22.23
CA GLU A 75 -0.87 -3.31 -21.48
C GLU A 75 0.29 -2.45 -20.96
N GLN A 76 0.60 -2.59 -19.67
CA GLN A 76 1.67 -1.90 -18.96
C GLN A 76 2.78 -2.89 -18.65
N LYS A 77 4.02 -2.44 -18.83
CA LYS A 77 5.20 -3.24 -18.47
C LYS A 77 5.32 -3.26 -16.95
N VAL A 78 5.31 -4.45 -16.35
CA VAL A 78 5.59 -4.61 -14.92
C VAL A 78 7.09 -4.42 -14.71
N ASP A 79 7.47 -3.33 -14.06
CA ASP A 79 8.86 -2.97 -13.75
C ASP A 79 9.32 -3.58 -12.41
N PHE A 80 8.38 -3.85 -11.52
CA PHE A 80 8.63 -4.35 -10.18
C PHE A 80 7.63 -5.43 -9.80
N PHE A 81 8.10 -6.49 -9.16
CA PHE A 81 7.29 -7.62 -8.71
C PHE A 81 7.84 -8.18 -7.40
N GLU A 82 6.98 -8.20 -6.37
CA GLU A 82 7.25 -8.87 -5.10
C GLU A 82 6.12 -9.88 -4.85
N ALA A 83 6.51 -11.11 -4.48
CA ALA A 83 5.59 -12.15 -4.08
C ALA A 83 5.84 -12.51 -2.61
N GLU A 84 4.75 -12.62 -1.84
CA GLU A 84 4.68 -13.24 -0.51
C GLU A 84 5.48 -12.56 0.62
N LYS A 85 5.05 -12.80 1.87
CA LYS A 85 5.81 -12.59 3.13
C LYS A 85 6.43 -11.22 3.45
N THR A 86 6.05 -10.13 2.78
CA THR A 86 6.37 -8.78 3.27
C THR A 86 5.50 -8.39 4.48
N PRO A 87 5.92 -7.46 5.33
CA PRO A 87 5.03 -6.97 6.38
C PRO A 87 3.85 -6.17 5.81
N PHE A 88 2.73 -6.10 6.52
CA PHE A 88 1.65 -5.15 6.21
C PHE A 88 1.41 -4.14 7.33
N ALA A 89 0.83 -3.00 6.96
CA ALA A 89 0.25 -2.06 7.92
C ALA A 89 -1.29 -2.08 7.81
N ALA A 90 -1.98 -2.16 8.94
CA ALA A 90 -3.44 -2.19 8.99
C ALA A 90 -4.02 -1.18 9.97
N VAL A 91 -5.18 -0.63 9.63
CA VAL A 91 -6.02 0.14 10.56
C VAL A 91 -7.34 -0.61 10.74
N ILE A 92 -7.66 -0.97 11.98
CA ILE A 92 -8.97 -1.49 12.35
C ILE A 92 -9.85 -0.31 12.78
N LEU A 93 -10.98 -0.16 12.13
CA LEU A 93 -12.03 0.81 12.45
C LEU A 93 -13.20 0.08 13.09
N ILE A 94 -13.43 0.34 14.38
CA ILE A 94 -14.53 -0.22 15.16
C ILE A 94 -15.65 0.82 15.25
N ASP A 95 -16.79 0.53 14.66
CA ASP A 95 -17.99 1.34 14.83
C ASP A 95 -18.52 1.20 16.26
N THR A 96 -18.66 2.32 16.94
CA THR A 96 -19.24 2.43 18.28
C THR A 96 -20.44 3.38 18.28
N SER A 97 -21.12 3.53 17.15
CA SER A 97 -22.38 4.26 17.06
C SER A 97 -23.51 3.57 17.82
N GLY A 98 -24.63 4.27 18.08
CA GLY A 98 -25.73 3.74 18.88
C GLY A 98 -26.35 2.44 18.32
N SER A 99 -26.34 2.25 17.00
CA SER A 99 -26.89 1.04 16.36
C SER A 99 -26.05 -0.21 16.63
N MET A 100 -24.79 -0.03 17.04
CA MET A 100 -23.87 -1.10 17.39
C MET A 100 -24.06 -1.65 18.82
N GLU A 101 -25.02 -1.18 19.63
CA GLU A 101 -25.17 -1.57 21.05
C GLU A 101 -25.12 -3.10 21.30
N GLY A 102 -25.79 -3.89 20.45
CA GLY A 102 -25.77 -5.36 20.51
C GLY A 102 -24.54 -6.04 19.88
N SER A 103 -23.71 -5.29 19.14
CA SER A 103 -22.62 -5.81 18.29
C SER A 103 -21.23 -5.30 18.68
N VAL A 104 -21.09 -4.27 19.53
CA VAL A 104 -19.78 -3.72 19.95
C VAL A 104 -18.88 -4.78 20.59
N SER A 105 -19.45 -5.66 21.43
CA SER A 105 -18.68 -6.74 22.07
C SER A 105 -18.16 -7.77 21.06
N MET A 106 -18.93 -8.00 20.00
CA MET A 106 -18.54 -8.86 18.88
C MET A 106 -17.45 -8.19 18.04
N ALA A 107 -17.60 -6.90 17.72
CA ALA A 107 -16.60 -6.12 16.99
C ALA A 107 -15.26 -6.02 17.76
N ARG A 108 -15.33 -5.91 19.10
CA ARG A 108 -14.17 -6.00 19.98
C ARG A 108 -13.47 -7.36 19.89
N SER A 109 -14.23 -8.45 20.06
CA SER A 109 -13.69 -9.80 19.94
C SER A 109 -13.07 -10.05 18.57
N ALA A 110 -13.69 -9.53 17.51
CA ALA A 110 -13.18 -9.54 16.15
C ALA A 110 -11.81 -8.86 16.03
N ALA A 111 -11.66 -7.64 16.59
CA ALA A 111 -10.39 -6.93 16.58
C ALA A 111 -9.28 -7.71 17.31
N ILE A 112 -9.60 -8.29 18.47
CA ILE A 112 -8.65 -9.13 19.23
C ILE A 112 -8.19 -10.34 18.40
N ASN A 113 -9.13 -11.08 17.81
CA ASN A 113 -8.80 -12.23 16.96
C ASN A 113 -7.93 -11.84 15.74
N PHE A 114 -8.09 -10.63 15.20
CA PHE A 114 -7.22 -10.12 14.14
C PHE A 114 -5.78 -9.90 14.66
N LEU A 115 -5.63 -9.30 15.86
CA LEU A 115 -4.33 -9.08 16.48
C LEU A 115 -3.58 -10.40 16.75
N ASP A 116 -4.29 -11.46 17.15
CA ASP A 116 -3.70 -12.78 17.39
C ASP A 116 -3.03 -13.38 16.14
N GLY A 117 -3.52 -13.01 14.95
CA GLY A 117 -3.00 -13.47 13.67
C GLY A 117 -1.75 -12.72 13.20
N LEU A 118 -1.33 -11.64 13.87
CA LEU A 118 -0.22 -10.81 13.43
C LEU A 118 1.12 -11.54 13.50
N ARG A 119 1.94 -11.31 12.47
CA ARG A 119 3.36 -11.68 12.44
C ARG A 119 4.19 -10.61 13.16
N ALA A 120 5.45 -10.93 13.44
CA ALA A 120 6.35 -10.05 14.19
C ALA A 120 6.55 -8.67 13.54
N ASP A 121 6.45 -8.58 12.21
CA ASP A 121 6.70 -7.35 11.46
C ASP A 121 5.41 -6.63 11.04
N ASP A 122 4.25 -7.25 11.24
CA ASP A 122 2.96 -6.65 10.87
C ASP A 122 2.59 -5.56 11.89
N MET A 123 2.07 -4.45 11.38
CA MET A 123 1.79 -3.25 12.19
C MET A 123 0.31 -2.90 12.13
N THR A 124 -0.35 -2.80 13.28
CA THR A 124 -1.78 -2.51 13.34
C THR A 124 -2.07 -1.37 14.29
N ALA A 125 -2.95 -0.45 13.88
CA ALA A 125 -3.57 0.54 14.74
C ALA A 125 -5.07 0.29 14.87
N ILE A 126 -5.66 0.65 16.00
CA ILE A 126 -7.09 0.52 16.26
C ILE A 126 -7.67 1.91 16.53
N TYR A 127 -8.72 2.24 15.80
CA TYR A 127 -9.56 3.40 16.05
C TYR A 127 -10.99 2.94 16.30
N ASN A 128 -11.69 3.65 17.16
CA ASN A 128 -13.14 3.59 17.21
C ASN A 128 -13.73 4.86 16.60
N PHE A 129 -14.97 4.76 16.13
CA PHE A 129 -15.69 5.92 15.62
C PHE A 129 -17.18 5.86 15.94
N ASP A 130 -17.71 7.04 16.25
CA ASP A 130 -19.12 7.33 16.43
C ASP A 130 -19.46 8.69 15.79
N SER A 131 -19.81 9.69 16.59
CA SER A 131 -19.83 11.11 16.19
C SER A 131 -18.44 11.74 16.22
N ARG A 132 -17.42 11.04 16.72
CA ARG A 132 -16.00 11.40 16.68
C ARG A 132 -15.14 10.18 16.36
N ILE A 133 -13.90 10.40 15.94
CA ILE A 133 -12.91 9.34 15.70
C ILE A 133 -11.88 9.44 16.82
N ALA A 134 -11.61 8.33 17.50
CA ALA A 134 -10.61 8.27 18.57
C ALA A 134 -9.61 7.12 18.35
N LEU A 135 -8.34 7.42 18.64
CA LEU A 135 -7.26 6.42 18.63
C LEU A 135 -7.36 5.58 19.90
N VAL A 136 -7.51 4.27 19.73
CA VAL A 136 -7.57 3.31 20.83
C VAL A 136 -6.20 2.70 21.09
N GLN A 137 -5.48 2.37 20.01
CA GLN A 137 -4.14 1.81 20.02
C GLN A 137 -3.37 2.26 18.78
N ASP A 138 -2.16 2.79 18.97
CA ASP A 138 -1.29 3.19 17.87
C ASP A 138 -0.65 1.98 17.17
N PHE A 139 -0.05 2.22 16.00
CA PHE A 139 0.62 1.18 15.21
C PHE A 139 1.62 0.41 16.06
N SER A 140 1.33 -0.89 16.22
CA SER A 140 2.17 -1.84 16.94
C SER A 140 2.00 -3.23 16.35
N ASN A 141 2.95 -4.10 16.64
CA ASN A 141 2.87 -5.55 16.39
C ASN A 141 2.35 -6.32 17.63
N SER A 142 1.78 -5.59 18.59
CA SER A 142 1.29 -6.16 19.84
C SER A 142 0.05 -7.00 19.59
N ARG A 143 0.05 -8.22 20.13
CA ARG A 143 -1.15 -9.07 20.23
C ARG A 143 -2.04 -8.65 21.39
N ASP A 144 -1.45 -7.98 22.38
CA ASP A 144 -2.20 -7.41 23.49
C ASP A 144 -2.98 -6.19 23.00
N VAL A 145 -4.23 -6.14 23.44
CA VAL A 145 -5.16 -5.05 23.14
C VAL A 145 -5.16 -4.04 24.28
N SER A 146 -5.13 -2.75 23.93
CA SER A 146 -5.31 -1.66 24.89
C SER A 146 -6.59 -1.84 25.73
N GLU A 147 -6.52 -1.59 27.04
CA GLU A 147 -7.69 -1.66 27.93
C GLU A 147 -8.85 -0.79 27.45
N LYS A 148 -8.54 0.31 26.74
CA LYS A 148 -9.53 1.21 26.12
C LYS A 148 -10.48 0.51 25.15
N VAL A 149 -10.05 -0.59 24.53
CA VAL A 149 -10.94 -1.40 23.69
C VAL A 149 -12.09 -1.99 24.52
N PHE A 150 -11.85 -2.31 25.80
CA PHE A 150 -12.88 -2.84 26.69
C PHE A 150 -13.89 -1.78 27.17
N ASP A 151 -13.50 -0.51 27.13
CA ASP A 151 -14.34 0.63 27.52
C ASP A 151 -15.24 1.15 26.39
N LEU A 152 -15.13 0.59 25.19
CA LEU A 152 -15.95 0.99 24.05
C LEU A 152 -17.44 0.76 24.34
N LYS A 153 -18.24 1.82 24.21
CA LYS A 153 -19.69 1.83 24.38
C LYS A 153 -20.34 2.39 23.13
N ALA A 154 -21.45 1.79 22.71
CA ALA A 154 -22.24 2.26 21.60
C ALA A 154 -22.95 3.58 21.96
N ALA A 155 -22.73 4.64 21.19
CA ALA A 155 -23.40 5.91 21.36
C ALA A 155 -23.30 6.78 20.09
N GLY A 156 -24.24 7.71 19.91
CA GLY A 156 -24.13 8.74 18.87
C GLY A 156 -24.37 8.24 17.44
N MET A 157 -24.01 9.11 16.49
CA MET A 157 -24.16 8.91 15.04
C MET A 157 -23.00 8.12 14.42
N THR A 158 -23.07 7.83 13.13
CA THR A 158 -22.06 7.07 12.36
C THR A 158 -21.33 7.99 11.35
N ILE A 159 -20.02 8.17 11.52
CA ILE A 159 -19.13 8.94 10.60
C ILE A 159 -18.15 8.04 9.82
N LEU A 160 -18.67 6.95 9.24
CA LEU A 160 -17.91 5.95 8.50
C LEU A 160 -16.96 6.54 7.45
N ASN A 161 -17.42 7.50 6.63
CA ASN A 161 -16.59 8.05 5.56
C ASN A 161 -15.40 8.85 6.11
N ASP A 162 -15.61 9.62 7.17
CA ASP A 162 -14.53 10.36 7.84
C ASP A 162 -13.53 9.40 8.51
N ALA A 163 -14.00 8.29 9.10
CA ALA A 163 -13.16 7.26 9.70
C ALA A 163 -12.25 6.58 8.66
N ILE A 164 -12.81 6.16 7.51
CA ILE A 164 -12.04 5.57 6.40
C ILE A 164 -11.01 6.57 5.86
N TYR A 165 -11.41 7.84 5.68
CA TYR A 165 -10.49 8.89 5.24
C TYR A 165 -9.32 9.09 6.22
N LYS A 166 -9.61 9.11 7.52
CA LYS A 166 -8.59 9.22 8.57
C LYS A 166 -7.64 8.02 8.54
N ALA A 167 -8.17 6.79 8.47
CA ALA A 167 -7.35 5.58 8.35
C ALA A 167 -6.43 5.62 7.13
N ALA A 168 -6.95 6.03 5.97
CA ALA A 168 -6.16 6.20 4.76
C ALA A 168 -5.04 7.22 4.92
N LEU A 169 -5.30 8.34 5.60
CA LEU A 169 -4.27 9.35 5.88
C LEU A 169 -3.17 8.80 6.79
N GLU A 170 -3.50 8.05 7.83
CA GLU A 170 -2.51 7.44 8.71
C GLU A 170 -1.68 6.37 7.98
N LEU A 171 -2.33 5.52 7.19
CA LEU A 171 -1.65 4.53 6.34
C LEU A 171 -0.79 5.18 5.25
N SER A 172 -1.14 6.37 4.75
CA SER A 172 -0.32 7.07 3.75
C SER A 172 1.07 7.44 4.27
N LYS A 173 1.23 7.61 5.59
CA LYS A 173 2.51 7.92 6.26
C LYS A 173 3.38 6.67 6.47
N ARG A 174 2.81 5.47 6.31
CA ARG A 174 3.48 4.18 6.50
C ARG A 174 4.30 3.81 5.26
N SER A 175 5.44 3.14 5.46
CA SER A 175 6.34 2.69 4.39
C SER A 175 5.96 1.33 3.79
N GLU A 176 5.15 0.55 4.51
CA GLU A 176 4.69 -0.78 4.13
C GLU A 176 3.94 -0.71 2.80
N LYS A 177 4.32 -1.55 1.82
CA LYS A 177 3.65 -1.54 0.50
C LYS A 177 2.22 -2.09 0.58
N ARG A 178 1.98 -3.00 1.53
CA ARG A 178 0.69 -3.61 1.81
C ARG A 178 0.01 -2.88 2.95
N LYS A 179 -1.11 -2.24 2.62
CA LYS A 179 -1.86 -1.42 3.55
C LYS A 179 -3.32 -1.85 3.53
N ALA A 180 -3.94 -1.95 4.70
CA ALA A 180 -5.31 -2.42 4.83
C ALA A 180 -6.13 -1.55 5.79
N ILE A 181 -7.41 -1.34 5.46
CA ILE A 181 -8.40 -0.77 6.36
C ILE A 181 -9.44 -1.86 6.62
N ILE A 182 -9.62 -2.24 7.88
CA ILE A 182 -10.60 -3.25 8.30
C ILE A 182 -11.74 -2.50 8.99
N VAL A 183 -12.93 -2.50 8.41
CA VAL A 183 -14.10 -1.78 8.92
C VAL A 183 -15.06 -2.77 9.57
N LEU A 184 -15.39 -2.53 10.85
CA LEU A 184 -16.39 -3.29 11.60
C LEU A 184 -17.58 -2.36 11.86
N SER A 185 -18.65 -2.46 11.07
CA SER A 185 -19.80 -1.54 11.14
C SER A 185 -21.06 -2.23 10.66
N ASP A 186 -22.21 -1.83 11.18
CA ASP A 186 -23.54 -2.29 10.78
C ASP A 186 -24.14 -1.49 9.62
N GLY A 187 -23.49 -0.42 9.16
CA GLY A 187 -23.81 0.20 7.87
C GLY A 187 -23.73 1.72 7.80
N ALA A 188 -24.78 2.31 7.22
CA ALA A 188 -24.71 3.53 6.44
C ALA A 188 -24.25 4.77 7.23
N ASP A 189 -23.34 5.52 6.62
CA ASP A 189 -22.90 6.83 7.08
C ASP A 189 -24.09 7.79 7.28
N THR A 190 -24.10 8.53 8.39
CA THR A 190 -25.23 9.43 8.72
C THR A 190 -24.83 10.89 8.83
N LYS A 191 -23.58 11.18 9.21
CA LYS A 191 -23.13 12.55 9.51
C LYS A 191 -21.72 12.89 9.02
N SER A 192 -21.07 12.07 8.20
CA SER A 192 -19.71 12.42 7.77
C SER A 192 -19.69 13.75 7.04
N GLY A 193 -18.65 14.55 7.30
CA GLY A 193 -18.35 15.75 6.51
C GLY A 193 -17.75 15.42 5.14
N ARG A 194 -17.36 14.16 4.91
CA ARG A 194 -16.83 13.65 3.63
C ARG A 194 -17.78 12.67 2.98
N SER A 195 -17.80 12.69 1.65
CA SER A 195 -18.50 11.69 0.84
C SER A 195 -17.75 10.36 0.83
N ALA A 196 -18.48 9.28 0.57
CA ALA A 196 -17.91 7.94 0.36
C ALA A 196 -16.88 7.93 -0.77
N ASP A 197 -17.11 8.68 -1.86
CA ASP A 197 -16.15 8.82 -2.96
C ASP A 197 -14.83 9.41 -2.47
N LYS A 198 -14.86 10.48 -1.67
CA LYS A 198 -13.65 11.14 -1.14
C LYS A 198 -12.88 10.20 -0.20
N ALA A 199 -13.57 9.42 0.62
CA ALA A 199 -12.97 8.43 1.50
C ALA A 199 -12.30 7.30 0.70
N LEU A 200 -12.99 6.74 -0.29
CA LEU A 200 -12.47 5.68 -1.16
C LEU A 200 -11.26 6.17 -1.96
N LYS A 201 -11.34 7.38 -2.51
CA LYS A 201 -10.26 8.01 -3.27
C LYS A 201 -8.99 8.18 -2.42
N ALA A 202 -9.15 8.54 -1.15
CA ALA A 202 -8.03 8.61 -0.20
C ALA A 202 -7.42 7.23 0.09
N ALA A 203 -8.26 6.21 0.32
CA ALA A 203 -7.78 4.84 0.54
C ALA A 203 -7.01 4.30 -0.68
N ILE A 204 -7.53 4.50 -1.89
CA ILE A 204 -6.86 4.12 -3.14
C ILE A 204 -5.52 4.85 -3.29
N ALA A 205 -5.49 6.16 -3.04
CA ALA A 205 -4.25 6.95 -3.11
C ALA A 205 -3.20 6.49 -2.08
N ALA A 206 -3.65 6.04 -0.91
CA ALA A 206 -2.80 5.45 0.11
C ALA A 206 -2.41 3.99 -0.17
N ASN A 207 -2.73 3.43 -1.35
CA ASN A 207 -2.55 2.01 -1.69
C ASN A 207 -3.16 1.06 -0.63
N SER A 208 -4.27 1.45 -0.03
CA SER A 208 -4.93 0.72 1.05
C SER A 208 -6.14 -0.06 0.55
N THR A 209 -6.14 -1.37 0.78
CA THR A 209 -7.27 -2.25 0.51
C THR A 209 -8.28 -2.18 1.65
N ILE A 210 -9.58 -2.05 1.36
CA ILE A 210 -10.62 -1.95 2.40
C ILE A 210 -11.32 -3.30 2.51
N TYR A 211 -11.31 -3.87 3.71
CA TYR A 211 -12.13 -5.02 4.08
C TYR A 211 -13.24 -4.54 4.98
N THR A 212 -14.47 -4.98 4.73
CA THR A 212 -15.63 -4.53 5.49
C THR A 212 -16.38 -5.73 6.03
N ILE A 213 -16.61 -5.74 7.33
CA ILE A 213 -17.35 -6.77 8.05
C ILE A 213 -18.64 -6.11 8.52
N ASP A 214 -19.74 -6.59 7.97
CA ASP A 214 -21.07 -6.17 8.36
C ASP A 214 -21.37 -6.70 9.77
N MET A 215 -21.72 -5.80 10.67
CA MET A 215 -22.04 -6.09 12.07
C MET A 215 -23.54 -5.94 12.36
N SER A 216 -24.38 -5.81 11.32
CA SER A 216 -25.82 -5.73 11.46
C SER A 216 -26.42 -6.99 12.10
N SER A 217 -27.51 -6.79 12.84
CA SER A 217 -28.23 -7.88 13.47
C SER A 217 -28.72 -8.90 12.44
N ILE A 218 -28.55 -10.19 12.74
CA ILE A 218 -29.01 -11.30 11.88
C ILE A 218 -30.53 -11.24 11.66
N ASN A 219 -31.26 -10.61 12.59
CA ASN A 219 -32.72 -10.45 12.55
C ASN A 219 -33.18 -9.24 11.72
N MET A 220 -32.26 -8.46 11.14
CA MET A 220 -32.61 -7.33 10.28
C MET A 220 -33.26 -7.81 8.97
N GLY A 221 -34.35 -7.15 8.58
CA GLY A 221 -35.06 -7.46 7.32
C GLY A 221 -34.19 -7.25 6.08
N GLY A 222 -34.40 -8.07 5.04
CA GLY A 222 -33.51 -8.12 3.88
C GLY A 222 -33.38 -6.81 3.10
N LYS A 223 -34.42 -5.97 3.05
CA LYS A 223 -34.40 -4.69 2.34
C LYS A 223 -33.55 -3.64 3.06
N ASP A 224 -33.76 -3.48 4.36
CA ASP A 224 -33.03 -2.52 5.20
C ASP A 224 -31.56 -2.92 5.31
N ARG A 225 -31.30 -4.22 5.39
CA ARG A 225 -29.95 -4.79 5.38
C ARG A 225 -29.23 -4.51 4.07
N PHE A 226 -29.87 -4.75 2.92
CA PHE A 226 -29.26 -4.48 1.62
C PHE A 226 -28.86 -3.01 1.45
N GLN A 227 -29.74 -2.08 1.86
CA GLN A 227 -29.44 -0.64 1.78
C GLN A 227 -28.26 -0.25 2.68
N SER A 228 -28.21 -0.80 3.90
CA SER A 228 -27.16 -0.52 4.87
C SER A 228 -25.79 -1.06 4.43
N GLN A 229 -25.77 -2.21 3.74
CA GLN A 229 -24.55 -2.86 3.27
C GLN A 229 -23.97 -2.26 1.98
N ALA A 230 -24.77 -1.54 1.19
CA ALA A 230 -24.35 -1.08 -0.13
C ALA A 230 -23.06 -0.24 -0.10
N ALA A 231 -22.92 0.63 0.91
CA ALA A 231 -21.72 1.45 1.08
C ALA A 231 -20.49 0.59 1.42
N LEU A 232 -20.62 -0.33 2.39
CA LEU A 232 -19.54 -1.24 2.80
C LEU A 232 -19.07 -2.10 1.62
N LYS A 233 -20.03 -2.68 0.89
CA LYS A 233 -19.74 -3.49 -0.31
C LYS A 233 -19.00 -2.70 -1.38
N ASN A 234 -19.44 -1.47 -1.65
CA ASN A 234 -18.79 -0.60 -2.63
C ASN A 234 -17.34 -0.24 -2.23
N PHE A 235 -17.06 0.04 -0.94
CA PHE A 235 -15.69 0.26 -0.46
C PHE A 235 -14.80 -0.97 -0.67
N ALA A 236 -15.29 -2.14 -0.29
CA ALA A 236 -14.53 -3.37 -0.43
C ALA A 236 -14.24 -3.69 -1.91
N GLU A 237 -15.27 -3.73 -2.76
CA GLU A 237 -15.14 -4.13 -4.16
C GLU A 237 -14.25 -3.18 -4.97
N LYS A 238 -14.36 -1.86 -4.75
CA LYS A 238 -13.58 -0.87 -5.51
C LYS A 238 -12.11 -0.81 -5.07
N SER A 239 -11.83 -1.05 -3.80
CA SER A 239 -10.46 -1.11 -3.27
C SER A 239 -9.77 -2.45 -3.53
N GLY A 240 -10.52 -3.49 -3.90
CA GLY A 240 -10.01 -4.84 -4.15
C GLY A 240 -10.04 -5.77 -2.93
N GLY A 241 -10.72 -5.36 -1.85
CA GLY A 241 -10.94 -6.18 -0.66
C GLY A 241 -12.21 -7.02 -0.75
N ILE A 242 -12.69 -7.46 0.41
CA ILE A 242 -13.87 -8.32 0.54
C ILE A 242 -14.89 -7.68 1.48
N PHE A 243 -16.16 -7.79 1.10
CA PHE A 243 -17.29 -7.57 1.98
C PHE A 243 -17.71 -8.90 2.61
N VAL A 244 -17.72 -8.94 3.95
CA VAL A 244 -18.11 -10.12 4.72
C VAL A 244 -19.49 -9.87 5.34
N PRO A 245 -20.55 -10.57 4.91
CA PRO A 245 -21.91 -10.36 5.39
C PRO A 245 -22.13 -10.97 6.78
N ALA A 246 -22.59 -10.16 7.75
CA ALA A 246 -22.93 -10.51 9.15
C ALA A 246 -22.46 -11.89 9.64
N PRO A 247 -21.14 -12.13 9.71
CA PRO A 247 -20.66 -13.44 10.06
C PRO A 247 -20.82 -13.58 11.58
N GLY A 248 -21.86 -14.22 12.07
CA GLY A 248 -21.98 -14.52 13.50
C GLY A 248 -21.01 -15.66 13.91
N GLY A 249 -20.47 -15.61 15.12
CA GLY A 249 -19.77 -16.74 15.74
C GLY A 249 -18.55 -17.26 14.97
N VAL A 250 -18.61 -18.51 14.50
CA VAL A 250 -17.47 -19.20 13.84
C VAL A 250 -17.10 -18.53 12.52
N ALA A 251 -18.09 -18.17 11.71
CA ALA A 251 -17.88 -17.54 10.42
C ALA A 251 -17.10 -16.21 10.56
N MET A 252 -17.28 -15.50 11.68
CA MET A 252 -16.54 -14.26 11.93
C MET A 252 -15.05 -14.55 12.05
N ARG A 253 -14.71 -15.50 12.91
CA ARG A 253 -13.32 -15.89 13.19
C ARG A 253 -12.64 -16.39 11.93
N GLU A 254 -13.35 -17.18 11.12
CA GLU A 254 -12.85 -17.64 9.82
C GLU A 254 -12.62 -16.48 8.86
N ALA A 255 -13.53 -15.51 8.78
CA ALA A 255 -13.35 -14.33 7.95
C ALA A 255 -12.10 -13.52 8.35
N PHE A 256 -11.87 -13.27 9.64
CA PHE A 256 -10.66 -12.57 10.10
C PHE A 256 -9.39 -13.35 9.80
N LYS A 257 -9.40 -14.66 10.08
CA LYS A 257 -8.28 -15.54 9.74
C LYS A 257 -7.96 -15.46 8.25
N ASN A 258 -8.98 -15.55 7.39
CA ASN A 258 -8.81 -15.47 5.94
C ASN A 258 -8.30 -14.09 5.50
N ILE A 259 -8.74 -12.99 6.12
CA ILE A 259 -8.22 -11.65 5.83
C ILE A 259 -6.75 -11.53 6.22
N VAL A 260 -6.36 -12.00 7.40
CA VAL A 260 -4.96 -11.97 7.85
C VAL A 260 -4.07 -12.84 6.95
N GLU A 261 -4.53 -14.06 6.63
CA GLU A 261 -3.83 -14.95 5.70
C GLU A 261 -3.66 -14.29 4.33
N GLU A 262 -4.73 -13.72 3.77
CA GLU A 262 -4.74 -13.00 2.50
C GLU A 262 -3.75 -11.82 2.52
N LEU A 263 -3.86 -10.94 3.52
CA LEU A 263 -2.96 -9.79 3.67
C LEU A 263 -1.51 -10.21 3.73
N GLY A 264 -1.23 -11.41 4.27
CA GLY A 264 0.08 -12.01 4.34
C GLY A 264 0.63 -12.58 3.02
N VAL A 265 -0.21 -12.82 1.98
CA VAL A 265 0.15 -13.57 0.75
C VAL A 265 -0.22 -12.88 -0.58
N GLN A 266 -0.32 -11.55 -0.60
CA GLN A 266 -0.54 -10.77 -1.82
C GLN A 266 0.68 -10.69 -2.73
N TYR A 267 0.43 -10.47 -4.01
CA TYR A 267 1.44 -10.06 -5.00
C TYR A 267 1.45 -8.53 -5.09
N THR A 268 2.64 -7.94 -5.07
CA THR A 268 2.82 -6.50 -5.28
C THR A 268 3.44 -6.28 -6.65
N LEU A 269 2.72 -5.59 -7.53
CA LEU A 269 3.19 -5.25 -8.88
C LEU A 269 3.41 -3.74 -8.98
N GLY A 270 4.50 -3.32 -9.61
CA GLY A 270 4.81 -1.92 -9.86
C GLY A 270 5.01 -1.70 -11.35
N TYR A 271 4.45 -0.61 -11.88
CA TYR A 271 4.70 -0.19 -13.26
C TYR A 271 4.74 1.34 -13.36
N GLN A 272 5.44 1.84 -14.37
CA GLN A 272 5.35 3.24 -14.77
C GLN A 272 4.25 3.42 -15.84
N PRO A 273 3.24 4.28 -15.62
CA PRO A 273 2.19 4.48 -16.61
C PRO A 273 2.71 5.01 -17.94
N THR A 274 2.32 4.37 -19.04
CA THR A 274 2.57 4.90 -20.40
C THR A 274 1.88 6.25 -20.62
N ASN A 275 0.73 6.48 -19.97
CA ASN A 275 0.06 7.77 -19.96
C ASN A 275 0.61 8.67 -18.84
N VAL A 276 1.40 9.67 -19.17
CA VAL A 276 2.02 10.58 -18.18
C VAL A 276 1.16 11.81 -17.81
N LYS A 277 -0.08 11.92 -18.32
CA LYS A 277 -0.95 13.09 -18.07
C LYS A 277 -1.38 13.19 -16.61
N LYS A 278 -1.06 14.31 -15.96
CA LYS A 278 -1.47 14.66 -14.60
C LYS A 278 -2.81 15.43 -14.59
N ASP A 279 -3.88 14.80 -15.08
CA ASP A 279 -5.19 15.43 -15.31
C ASP A 279 -6.26 15.09 -14.25
N GLY A 280 -5.90 14.35 -13.20
CA GLY A 280 -6.85 13.94 -12.15
C GLY A 280 -7.89 12.90 -12.57
N LYS A 281 -7.86 12.42 -13.83
CA LYS A 281 -8.88 11.49 -14.34
C LYS A 281 -8.70 10.08 -13.78
N TRP A 282 -9.81 9.37 -13.73
CA TRP A 282 -9.82 7.95 -13.39
C TRP A 282 -9.13 7.14 -14.49
N ARG A 283 -8.34 6.17 -14.07
CA ARG A 283 -7.65 5.20 -14.90
C ARG A 283 -8.01 3.80 -14.40
N ALA A 284 -8.67 3.02 -15.23
CA ALA A 284 -9.12 1.68 -14.89
C ALA A 284 -7.94 0.70 -14.88
N ILE A 285 -7.93 -0.21 -13.90
CA ILE A 285 -6.89 -1.23 -13.77
C ILE A 285 -7.50 -2.61 -13.93
N GLU A 286 -6.84 -3.42 -14.76
CA GLU A 286 -7.13 -4.83 -14.93
C GLU A 286 -5.84 -5.64 -14.79
N ILE A 287 -5.90 -6.71 -14.02
CA ILE A 287 -4.82 -7.70 -13.93
C ILE A 287 -5.34 -9.02 -14.49
N ARG A 288 -4.57 -9.63 -15.39
CA ARG A 288 -4.82 -10.98 -15.90
C ARG A 288 -3.68 -11.91 -15.50
N VAL A 289 -4.02 -13.16 -15.21
CA VAL A 289 -3.04 -14.22 -14.92
C VAL A 289 -3.22 -15.34 -15.95
N ALA A 290 -2.11 -15.83 -16.53
CA ALA A 290 -2.08 -16.91 -17.51
C ALA A 290 -2.34 -18.30 -16.87
N LYS A 291 -3.43 -18.44 -16.10
CA LYS A 291 -3.90 -19.70 -15.53
C LYS A 291 -5.43 -19.64 -15.39
N PRO A 292 -6.18 -20.65 -15.88
CA PRO A 292 -7.63 -20.65 -15.80
C PRO A 292 -8.13 -20.85 -14.36
N ASN A 293 -9.41 -20.54 -14.13
CA ASN A 293 -10.12 -20.81 -12.86
C ASN A 293 -9.53 -20.11 -11.63
N LEU A 294 -8.97 -18.91 -11.83
CA LEU A 294 -8.50 -18.05 -10.76
C LEU A 294 -9.41 -16.84 -10.58
N THR A 295 -9.61 -16.45 -9.33
CA THR A 295 -10.21 -15.15 -8.99
C THR A 295 -9.08 -14.17 -8.68
N ILE A 296 -9.11 -13.02 -9.35
CA ILE A 296 -8.13 -11.94 -9.20
C ILE A 296 -8.84 -10.75 -8.55
N ARG A 297 -8.32 -10.30 -7.41
CA ARG A 297 -8.77 -9.06 -6.77
C ARG A 297 -7.63 -8.06 -6.68
N THR A 298 -7.92 -6.84 -7.09
CA THR A 298 -7.10 -5.65 -6.89
C THR A 298 -8.01 -4.43 -6.99
N ARG A 299 -7.49 -3.24 -6.69
CA ARG A 299 -8.25 -2.00 -6.87
C ARG A 299 -8.69 -1.84 -8.33
N LYS A 300 -9.90 -1.33 -8.54
CA LYS A 300 -10.47 -1.21 -9.90
C LYS A 300 -9.83 -0.12 -10.76
N GLY A 301 -9.01 0.72 -10.14
CA GLY A 301 -8.35 1.83 -10.80
C GLY A 301 -7.81 2.84 -9.80
N TYR A 302 -7.34 3.96 -10.32
CA TYR A 302 -6.84 5.07 -9.53
C TYR A 302 -7.10 6.39 -10.25
N HIS A 303 -6.96 7.51 -9.53
CA HIS A 303 -6.95 8.82 -10.16
C HIS A 303 -5.52 9.24 -10.45
N ALA A 304 -5.27 9.71 -11.68
CA ALA A 304 -4.01 10.35 -12.03
C ALA A 304 -3.70 11.50 -11.06
N ALA A 305 -2.42 11.79 -10.84
CA ALA A 305 -2.03 12.99 -10.11
C ALA A 305 -2.66 14.24 -10.77
N LYS A 306 -2.94 15.27 -9.98
CA LYS A 306 -3.45 16.55 -10.47
C LYS A 306 -2.38 17.61 -10.22
N LYS A 307 -2.00 18.36 -11.26
CA LYS A 307 -1.17 19.57 -11.10
C LYS A 307 -1.97 20.70 -10.48
#